data_AF-A0A9E5FYP0-F1
#
_entry.id   AF-A0A9E5FYP0-F1
#
_cell.length_a   1.000
_cell.length_b   1.000
_cell.length_c   1.000
_cell.angle_alpha   90.00
_cell.angle_beta   90.00
_cell.angle_gamma   90.00
#
_symmetry.space_group_name_H-M   'P 1'
#
loop_
_entity.id
_entity.type
_entity.pdbx_description
1 polymer ?
#
loop_
_entity_poly.entity_id
_entity_poly.type
_entity_poly.pdbx_seq_one_letter_code
_entity_poly.pdbx_strand_id
1 'polypeptide(L)'
;MSIAASLSGAASAQTPTPHFAYFMDNFTDANLQVALPPGSTVIGWASATQRTTLAAAGRIVGTSTGMSTNGGSKILWSDSGMVPPALDLKHLFNTATPPDLSTPAARQQFASLILAAASVDPSGFPAAFEGTPTANGGYVMWCQDIEGPMAVPEETASAITAVMWAGRELLGPSMKVIPVPASTIQKQTAAGWDLKSVISGSPSDNFVKFLGLRNTLAATTQAQLDANAIDLLSMLHLVSAEGHVLIDGILAQQYSASGCDNSGDCPVQCVSVNCGALPGSLSSDTPAFFDTTLPYAVLSAHDCPSQLFLAPPAVGCPGQPDASAPWNSMYRGVLPFQAGVYWNQVSIDPVSTFNPSHYLIPTLASASGVEGVELCPADLEGNQRVDAQDLGIMIGHWGSVPPNTRGDLNADLRIDGQDLAQLLAAWGECPLAAPQAWISVLVAQEVPPTAAADQQIYVQKIQKLAPGLQQIHLRFAAGATNYQMYADLIALLRTAYGSTLKIGFHPDNSNSSCTFWGCTAGDCAPTSPATWQCVLDNSIAAMNAINQIADPQGSGRGFNIFSIEQSSVEDVSTSPVNSLAAIKGCII
;
A
#
# COMPACT_ATOMS: atom_id res chain seq x y z
N MET A 1 11.18 -39.49 -26.47
CA MET A 1 10.68 -39.57 -25.10
C MET A 1 11.66 -38.80 -24.22
N SER A 2 11.16 -37.68 -23.70
CA SER A 2 11.67 -36.70 -22.72
C SER A 2 13.15 -36.29 -22.67
N ILE A 3 13.33 -35.01 -22.97
CA ILE A 3 14.51 -34.16 -22.82
C ILE A 3 14.57 -33.66 -21.37
N ALA A 4 15.73 -33.80 -20.72
CA ALA A 4 16.03 -33.18 -19.43
C ALA A 4 16.48 -31.73 -19.64
N ALA A 5 15.79 -30.78 -18.99
CA ALA A 5 16.20 -29.38 -18.90
C ALA A 5 16.85 -29.14 -17.54
N SER A 6 18.11 -28.72 -17.58
CA SER A 6 18.87 -28.17 -16.45
C SER A 6 18.42 -26.74 -16.16
N LEU A 7 17.93 -26.48 -14.96
CA LEU A 7 17.77 -25.13 -14.42
C LEU A 7 18.70 -24.97 -13.22
N SER A 8 19.83 -24.30 -13.46
CA SER A 8 20.70 -23.74 -12.43
C SER A 8 20.85 -22.24 -12.70
N GLY A 9 20.30 -21.42 -11.82
CA GLY A 9 20.45 -19.97 -11.83
C GLY A 9 19.88 -19.42 -10.54
N ALA A 10 20.76 -19.08 -9.60
CA ALA A 10 20.44 -18.61 -8.26
C ALA A 10 19.59 -17.34 -8.31
N ALA A 11 18.41 -17.37 -7.68
CA ALA A 11 17.65 -16.17 -7.34
C ALA A 11 18.20 -15.62 -6.02
N SER A 12 18.83 -14.45 -6.09
CA SER A 12 19.05 -13.60 -4.93
C SER A 12 17.70 -13.30 -4.28
N ALA A 13 17.55 -13.64 -3.01
CA ALA A 13 16.38 -13.28 -2.21
C ALA A 13 16.49 -11.79 -1.83
N GLN A 14 16.16 -10.93 -2.78
CA GLN A 14 15.92 -9.51 -2.55
C GLN A 14 14.47 -9.40 -2.04
N THR A 15 14.29 -8.90 -0.82
CA THR A 15 12.98 -8.47 -0.32
C THR A 15 12.35 -7.57 -1.40
N PRO A 16 11.09 -7.80 -1.85
CA PRO A 16 10.50 -6.95 -2.89
C PRO A 16 10.56 -5.50 -2.40
N THR A 17 11.31 -4.66 -3.12
CA THR A 17 11.33 -3.23 -2.84
C THR A 17 9.89 -2.72 -3.05
N PRO A 18 9.32 -1.91 -2.13
CA PRO A 18 7.98 -1.37 -2.33
C PRO A 18 7.91 -0.68 -3.69
N HIS A 19 6.84 -0.95 -4.43
CA HIS A 19 6.72 -0.46 -5.80
C HIS A 19 6.16 0.96 -5.75
N PHE A 20 6.96 1.95 -6.14
CA PHE A 20 6.52 3.34 -6.23
C PHE A 20 6.16 3.72 -7.67
N ALA A 21 5.13 4.54 -7.81
CA ALA A 21 4.88 5.33 -9.01
C ALA A 21 5.69 6.63 -8.93
N TYR A 22 6.43 6.92 -9.99
CA TYR A 22 7.15 8.18 -10.17
C TYR A 22 6.35 9.03 -11.15
N PHE A 23 5.56 9.97 -10.63
CA PHE A 23 4.70 10.83 -11.43
C PHE A 23 5.40 12.16 -11.72
N MET A 24 5.49 12.52 -12.99
CA MET A 24 6.19 13.67 -13.50
C MET A 24 5.29 14.38 -14.50
N ASP A 25 5.23 15.72 -14.48
CA ASP A 25 4.39 16.47 -15.43
C ASP A 25 4.72 16.15 -16.90
N ASN A 26 5.99 15.90 -17.22
CA ASN A 26 6.39 15.56 -18.58
C ASN A 26 7.62 14.64 -18.66
N PHE A 27 7.62 13.69 -19.61
CA PHE A 27 8.79 12.88 -19.91
C PHE A 27 9.73 13.61 -20.86
N THR A 28 10.92 13.92 -20.36
CA THR A 28 12.03 14.45 -21.15
C THR A 28 13.12 13.41 -21.29
N ASP A 29 13.92 13.47 -22.34
CA ASP A 29 15.06 12.55 -22.48
C ASP A 29 15.98 12.63 -21.24
N ALA A 30 16.14 13.81 -20.63
CA ALA A 30 16.95 13.99 -19.43
C ALA A 30 16.42 13.19 -18.23
N ASN A 31 15.10 13.19 -17.98
CA ASN A 31 14.52 12.47 -16.84
C ASN A 31 14.32 10.97 -17.12
N LEU A 32 14.17 10.56 -18.38
CA LEU A 32 14.13 9.15 -18.77
C LEU A 32 15.50 8.44 -18.69
N GLN A 33 16.60 9.19 -18.79
CA GLN A 33 17.97 8.68 -18.58
C GLN A 33 18.32 8.49 -17.10
N VAL A 34 17.50 9.01 -16.17
CA VAL A 34 17.67 8.72 -14.75
C VAL A 34 17.45 7.23 -14.54
N ALA A 35 18.45 6.57 -13.95
CA ALA A 35 18.47 5.13 -13.72
C ALA A 35 17.49 4.74 -12.61
N LEU A 36 16.18 4.85 -12.85
CA LEU A 36 15.15 4.35 -11.95
C LEU A 36 15.30 2.83 -11.77
N PRO A 37 14.93 2.27 -10.61
CA PRO A 37 15.05 0.83 -10.39
C PRO A 37 14.23 0.05 -11.44
N PRO A 38 14.75 -1.06 -11.99
CA PRO A 38 13.97 -1.93 -12.87
C PRO A 38 12.64 -2.34 -12.22
N GLY A 39 11.54 -2.31 -12.99
CA GLY A 39 10.19 -2.61 -12.49
C GLY A 39 9.44 -1.43 -11.85
N SER A 40 10.05 -0.24 -11.76
CA SER A 40 9.35 0.97 -11.32
C SER A 40 8.28 1.41 -12.32
N THR A 41 7.21 1.99 -11.81
CA THR A 41 6.18 2.62 -12.64
C THR A 41 6.53 4.09 -12.85
N VAL A 42 6.61 4.55 -14.10
CA VAL A 42 6.74 5.98 -14.43
C VAL A 42 5.42 6.48 -14.97
N ILE A 43 4.98 7.67 -14.54
CA ILE A 43 3.73 8.28 -14.95
C ILE A 43 4.01 9.69 -15.47
N GLY A 44 3.42 10.06 -16.60
CA GLY A 44 3.53 11.40 -17.19
C GLY A 44 3.06 11.44 -18.64
N TRP A 45 3.15 12.59 -19.30
CA TRP A 45 2.95 12.64 -20.74
C TRP A 45 4.07 11.92 -21.49
N ALA A 46 3.72 11.04 -22.42
CA ALA A 46 4.67 10.26 -23.20
C ALA A 46 4.20 10.04 -24.64
N SER A 47 5.06 10.29 -25.62
CA SER A 47 4.80 9.92 -27.02
C SER A 47 4.77 8.40 -27.23
N ALA A 48 4.10 7.93 -28.28
CA ALA A 48 4.05 6.50 -28.64
C ALA A 48 5.45 5.85 -28.76
N THR A 49 6.44 6.58 -29.28
CA THR A 49 7.83 6.10 -29.40
C THR A 49 8.49 5.92 -28.04
N GLN A 50 8.30 6.87 -27.12
CA GLN A 50 8.84 6.79 -25.75
C GLN A 50 8.20 5.62 -25.00
N ARG A 51 6.86 5.48 -25.05
CA ARG A 51 6.14 4.36 -24.43
C ARG A 51 6.63 3.01 -24.92
N THR A 52 6.73 2.85 -26.25
CA THR A 52 7.24 1.62 -26.88
C THR A 52 8.66 1.29 -26.40
N THR A 53 9.54 2.29 -26.37
CA THR A 53 10.94 2.10 -25.97
C THR A 53 11.06 1.69 -24.50
N LEU A 54 10.33 2.35 -23.61
CA LEU A 54 10.37 2.08 -22.17
C LEU A 54 9.71 0.74 -21.82
N ALA A 55 8.57 0.42 -22.43
CA ALA A 55 7.88 -0.86 -22.24
C ALA A 55 8.72 -2.04 -22.77
N ALA A 56 9.42 -1.86 -23.91
CA ALA A 56 10.36 -2.85 -24.43
C ALA A 56 11.56 -3.07 -23.49
N ALA A 57 11.95 -2.05 -22.71
CA ALA A 57 12.97 -2.16 -21.68
C ALA A 57 12.46 -2.78 -20.36
N GLY A 58 11.21 -3.27 -20.30
CA GLY A 58 10.64 -3.91 -19.12
C GLY A 58 10.01 -2.95 -18.11
N ARG A 59 9.81 -1.67 -18.46
CA ARG A 59 9.17 -0.69 -17.56
C ARG A 59 7.64 -0.70 -17.68
N ILE A 60 6.98 -0.35 -16.58
CA ILE A 60 5.55 -0.05 -16.56
C ILE A 60 5.39 1.46 -16.78
N VAL A 61 4.62 1.84 -17.79
CA VAL A 61 4.51 3.23 -18.24
C VAL A 61 3.06 3.69 -18.13
N GLY A 62 2.75 4.56 -17.15
CA GLY A 62 1.49 5.29 -17.09
C GLY A 62 1.56 6.53 -18.00
N THR A 63 0.69 6.61 -19.00
CA THR A 63 0.62 7.80 -19.85
C THR A 63 -0.56 8.68 -19.45
N SER A 64 -0.32 9.98 -19.33
CA SER A 64 -1.34 11.02 -19.25
C SER A 64 -1.34 11.82 -20.56
N THR A 65 -2.46 12.43 -20.92
CA THR A 65 -2.52 13.29 -22.10
C THR A 65 -3.23 14.60 -21.81
N GLY A 66 -2.87 15.64 -22.56
CA GLY A 66 -3.53 16.94 -22.45
C GLY A 66 -4.99 16.85 -22.86
N MET A 67 -5.84 17.63 -22.20
CA MET A 67 -7.27 17.76 -22.43
C MET A 67 -7.70 19.22 -22.41
N SER A 68 -8.92 19.47 -22.91
CA SER A 68 -9.47 20.80 -23.19
C SER A 68 -8.62 21.61 -24.17
N THR A 69 -9.16 22.70 -24.67
CA THR A 69 -8.41 23.62 -25.53
C THR A 69 -7.22 24.30 -24.85
N ASN A 70 -7.13 24.23 -23.51
CA ASN A 70 -5.98 24.72 -22.76
C ASN A 70 -4.80 23.73 -22.75
N GLY A 71 -4.99 22.48 -23.21
CA GLY A 71 -3.93 21.48 -23.34
C GLY A 71 -3.37 20.93 -22.03
N GLY A 72 -4.06 21.13 -20.90
CA GLY A 72 -3.65 20.66 -19.57
C GLY A 72 -4.52 19.50 -19.06
N SER A 73 -4.50 19.23 -17.75
CA SER A 73 -5.22 18.09 -17.13
C SER A 73 -6.69 18.38 -16.76
N LYS A 74 -7.29 19.43 -17.35
CA LYS A 74 -8.67 19.86 -17.03
C LYS A 74 -9.66 19.25 -18.02
N ILE A 75 -10.65 18.53 -17.50
CA ILE A 75 -11.70 17.87 -18.29
C ILE A 75 -12.99 18.67 -18.18
N LEU A 76 -13.32 19.44 -19.23
CA LEU A 76 -14.47 20.35 -19.22
C LEU A 76 -15.70 19.71 -19.87
N TRP A 77 -16.86 19.77 -19.18
CA TRP A 77 -18.14 19.42 -19.81
C TRP A 77 -18.55 20.45 -20.87
N SER A 78 -18.43 21.73 -20.52
CA SER A 78 -18.57 22.85 -21.45
C SER A 78 -17.21 23.52 -21.65
N ASP A 79 -16.70 23.57 -22.89
CA ASP A 79 -15.41 24.21 -23.18
C ASP A 79 -15.63 25.46 -24.04
N SER A 80 -15.52 26.64 -23.42
CA SER A 80 -15.71 27.93 -24.09
C SER A 80 -14.61 28.26 -25.08
N GLY A 81 -13.45 27.59 -25.00
CA GLY A 81 -12.36 27.72 -25.96
C GLY A 81 -12.55 26.87 -27.21
N MET A 82 -13.46 25.89 -27.19
CA MET A 82 -13.72 25.05 -28.35
C MET A 82 -14.50 25.81 -29.43
N VAL A 83 -14.00 25.80 -30.66
CA VAL A 83 -14.61 26.53 -31.79
C VAL A 83 -14.83 25.59 -32.99
N PRO A 84 -16.10 25.41 -33.45
CA PRO A 84 -17.32 25.97 -32.85
C PRO A 84 -17.66 25.35 -31.48
N PRO A 85 -18.24 26.11 -30.53
CA PRO A 85 -18.64 25.59 -29.21
C PRO A 85 -19.63 24.42 -29.25
N ALA A 86 -20.27 24.20 -30.41
CA ALA A 86 -21.15 23.07 -30.67
C ALA A 86 -20.40 21.71 -30.81
N LEU A 87 -19.16 21.61 -30.35
CA LEU A 87 -18.38 20.37 -30.43
C LEU A 87 -17.92 19.85 -29.06
N ASP A 88 -18.21 20.57 -27.98
CA ASP A 88 -17.82 20.13 -26.63
C ASP A 88 -18.68 18.96 -26.13
N LEU A 89 -18.31 18.40 -24.98
CA LEU A 89 -19.00 17.24 -24.40
C LEU A 89 -20.48 17.56 -24.15
N LYS A 90 -20.78 18.73 -23.58
CA LYS A 90 -22.16 19.16 -23.32
C LYS A 90 -22.99 19.18 -24.59
N HIS A 91 -22.47 19.74 -25.68
CA HIS A 91 -23.17 19.72 -26.95
C HIS A 91 -23.36 18.29 -27.48
N LEU A 92 -22.30 17.47 -27.48
CA LEU A 92 -22.32 16.09 -27.96
C LEU A 92 -23.42 15.27 -27.27
N PHE A 93 -23.56 15.39 -25.95
CA PHE A 93 -24.55 14.67 -25.15
C PHE A 93 -25.94 15.32 -25.12
N ASN A 94 -26.09 16.55 -25.62
CA ASN A 94 -27.39 17.23 -25.73
C ASN A 94 -27.89 17.38 -27.18
N THR A 95 -27.35 16.57 -28.08
CA THR A 95 -27.86 16.44 -29.45
C THR A 95 -29.30 15.91 -29.47
N ALA A 96 -30.07 16.28 -30.50
CA ALA A 96 -31.49 15.92 -30.60
C ALA A 96 -31.73 14.42 -30.83
N THR A 97 -30.73 13.69 -31.33
CA THR A 97 -30.81 12.25 -31.61
C THR A 97 -29.75 11.53 -30.77
N PRO A 98 -30.14 10.61 -29.87
CA PRO A 98 -29.18 9.82 -29.11
C PRO A 98 -28.24 9.02 -30.03
N PRO A 99 -26.97 8.80 -29.64
CA PRO A 99 -26.04 7.99 -30.41
C PRO A 99 -26.50 6.53 -30.48
N ASP A 100 -26.18 5.84 -31.58
CA ASP A 100 -26.31 4.39 -31.65
C ASP A 100 -25.16 3.74 -30.87
N LEU A 101 -25.50 2.96 -29.83
CA LEU A 101 -24.56 2.21 -29.01
C LEU A 101 -24.79 0.69 -29.08
N SER A 102 -25.57 0.23 -30.06
CA SER A 102 -26.02 -1.17 -30.16
C SER A 102 -24.93 -2.15 -30.58
N THR A 103 -23.84 -1.68 -31.18
CA THR A 103 -22.72 -2.51 -31.63
C THR A 103 -21.37 -2.01 -31.11
N PRO A 104 -20.35 -2.87 -30.97
CA PRO A 104 -19.01 -2.45 -30.57
C PRO A 104 -18.43 -1.35 -31.46
N ALA A 105 -18.62 -1.45 -32.78
CA ALA A 105 -18.13 -0.45 -33.72
C ALA A 105 -18.82 0.92 -33.51
N ALA A 106 -20.13 0.93 -33.28
CA ALA A 106 -20.87 2.17 -33.03
C ALA A 106 -20.46 2.82 -31.69
N ARG A 107 -20.23 2.01 -30.64
CA ARG A 107 -19.70 2.50 -29.37
C ARG A 107 -18.30 3.08 -29.50
N GLN A 108 -17.39 2.40 -30.20
CA GLN A 108 -16.04 2.91 -30.46
C GLN A 108 -16.04 4.19 -31.29
N GLN A 109 -16.97 4.32 -32.24
CA GLN A 109 -17.16 5.56 -32.99
C GLN A 109 -17.60 6.70 -32.08
N PHE A 110 -18.58 6.46 -31.20
CA PHE A 110 -19.03 7.46 -30.24
C PHE A 110 -17.95 7.81 -29.21
N ALA A 111 -17.21 6.82 -28.71
CA ALA A 111 -16.06 7.02 -27.84
C ALA A 111 -15.00 7.93 -28.48
N SER A 112 -14.72 7.75 -29.77
CA SER A 112 -13.81 8.62 -30.52
C SER A 112 -14.32 10.07 -30.59
N LEU A 113 -15.64 10.27 -30.72
CA LEU A 113 -16.25 11.59 -30.67
C LEU A 113 -16.14 12.22 -29.28
N ILE A 114 -16.29 11.44 -28.21
CA ILE A 114 -16.10 11.92 -26.83
C ILE A 114 -14.68 12.42 -26.62
N LEU A 115 -13.66 11.65 -27.01
CA LEU A 115 -12.26 12.08 -26.86
C LEU A 115 -11.96 13.36 -27.67
N ALA A 116 -12.52 13.47 -28.88
CA ALA A 116 -12.41 14.69 -29.67
C ALA A 116 -13.11 15.89 -29.00
N ALA A 117 -14.32 15.71 -28.47
CA ALA A 117 -15.09 16.73 -27.77
C ALA A 117 -14.46 17.16 -26.43
N ALA A 118 -13.69 16.27 -25.80
CA ALA A 118 -12.86 16.57 -24.63
C ALA A 118 -11.51 17.21 -25.00
N SER A 119 -11.21 17.41 -26.30
CA SER A 119 -9.89 17.84 -26.81
C SER A 119 -8.72 17.02 -26.27
N VAL A 120 -8.91 15.70 -26.16
CA VAL A 120 -7.86 14.77 -25.74
C VAL A 120 -6.76 14.78 -26.80
N ASP A 121 -5.53 15.11 -26.41
CA ASP A 121 -4.38 15.07 -27.31
C ASP A 121 -4.13 13.62 -27.76
N PRO A 122 -4.31 13.31 -29.06
CA PRO A 122 -4.19 11.95 -29.56
C PRO A 122 -2.73 11.44 -29.52
N SER A 123 -1.74 12.32 -29.39
CA SER A 123 -0.32 11.92 -29.35
C SER A 123 0.07 11.28 -28.01
N GLY A 124 -0.54 11.72 -26.91
CA GLY A 124 -0.38 11.16 -25.57
C GLY A 124 -1.35 10.02 -25.24
N PHE A 125 -2.43 9.85 -26.01
CA PHE A 125 -3.39 8.76 -25.81
C PHE A 125 -2.80 7.41 -26.23
N PRO A 126 -2.95 6.34 -25.43
CA PRO A 126 -2.39 5.03 -25.75
C PRO A 126 -3.23 4.28 -26.79
N ALA A 127 -2.61 3.30 -27.45
CA ALA A 127 -3.29 2.30 -28.27
C ALA A 127 -3.56 1.03 -27.44
N ALA A 128 -4.67 0.35 -27.71
CA ALA A 128 -5.12 -0.83 -26.96
C ALA A 128 -4.04 -1.92 -26.81
N PHE A 129 -3.25 -2.16 -27.87
CA PHE A 129 -2.21 -3.20 -27.85
C PHE A 129 -1.06 -2.88 -26.87
N GLU A 130 -0.85 -1.62 -26.52
CA GLU A 130 0.23 -1.20 -25.62
C GLU A 130 0.00 -1.68 -24.17
N GLY A 131 -1.24 -2.02 -23.81
CA GLY A 131 -1.58 -2.60 -22.49
C GLY A 131 -1.10 -4.04 -22.30
N THR A 132 -0.71 -4.72 -23.37
CA THR A 132 -0.22 -6.10 -23.30
C THR A 132 1.27 -6.13 -22.90
N PRO A 133 1.67 -6.92 -21.89
CA PRO A 133 3.08 -7.07 -21.52
C PRO A 133 3.97 -7.51 -22.67
N THR A 134 5.11 -6.82 -22.82
CA THR A 134 6.19 -7.22 -23.72
C THR A 134 6.89 -8.49 -23.19
N ALA A 135 7.77 -9.08 -24.00
CA ALA A 135 8.58 -10.22 -23.56
C ALA A 135 9.45 -9.91 -22.32
N ASN A 136 9.77 -8.64 -22.07
CA ASN A 136 10.53 -8.18 -20.92
C ASN A 136 9.63 -7.73 -19.74
N GLY A 137 8.32 -7.96 -19.82
CA GLY A 137 7.36 -7.69 -18.75
C GLY A 137 6.85 -6.25 -18.65
N GLY A 138 7.37 -5.32 -19.45
CA GLY A 138 6.91 -3.93 -19.48
C GLY A 138 5.63 -3.76 -20.28
N TYR A 139 4.80 -2.77 -19.94
CA TYR A 139 3.52 -2.47 -20.59
C TYR A 139 3.08 -1.02 -20.32
N VAL A 140 2.07 -0.55 -21.05
CA VAL A 140 1.48 0.77 -20.87
C VAL A 140 0.18 0.68 -20.06
N MET A 141 -0.06 1.70 -19.25
CA MET A 141 -1.33 1.94 -18.55
C MET A 141 -1.80 3.34 -18.91
N TRP A 142 -3.11 3.54 -18.92
CA TRP A 142 -3.67 4.88 -19.06
C TRP A 142 -3.85 5.50 -17.67
N CYS A 143 -2.96 6.43 -17.33
CA CYS A 143 -2.91 7.11 -16.05
C CYS A 143 -3.23 8.59 -16.25
N GLN A 144 -4.46 8.84 -16.72
CA GLN A 144 -4.90 10.19 -17.00
C GLN A 144 -4.89 11.05 -15.75
N ASP A 145 -4.17 12.17 -15.80
CA ASP A 145 -4.21 13.21 -14.80
C ASP A 145 -5.50 14.03 -14.92
N ILE A 146 -6.20 14.25 -13.79
CA ILE A 146 -7.54 14.83 -13.75
C ILE A 146 -7.63 15.91 -12.66
N GLU A 147 -7.65 17.18 -13.06
CA GLU A 147 -7.59 18.33 -12.14
C GLU A 147 -8.94 19.04 -11.89
N GLY A 148 -10.02 18.63 -12.58
CA GLY A 148 -11.35 19.27 -12.50
C GLY A 148 -11.88 19.71 -13.86
N PRO A 149 -12.91 20.57 -13.91
CA PRO A 149 -13.21 21.70 -13.00
C PRO A 149 -13.96 21.24 -11.75
N MET A 150 -14.30 22.12 -10.80
CA MET A 150 -15.17 21.79 -9.66
C MET A 150 -15.99 23.02 -9.21
N ALA A 151 -16.62 23.71 -10.19
CA ALA A 151 -17.62 24.76 -9.92
C ALA A 151 -19.07 24.22 -9.99
N VAL A 152 -19.30 23.25 -10.88
CA VAL A 152 -20.54 22.47 -10.99
C VAL A 152 -20.13 20.98 -10.94
N PRO A 153 -20.29 20.30 -9.80
CA PRO A 153 -19.83 18.92 -9.62
C PRO A 153 -20.41 17.94 -10.64
N GLU A 154 -21.67 18.09 -11.04
CA GLU A 154 -22.36 17.22 -11.99
C GLU A 154 -21.74 17.28 -13.38
N GLU A 155 -21.39 18.49 -13.85
CA GLU A 155 -20.69 18.69 -15.11
C GLU A 155 -19.31 18.02 -15.08
N THR A 156 -18.60 18.19 -13.97
CA THR A 156 -17.27 17.58 -13.77
C THR A 156 -17.35 16.06 -13.78
N ALA A 157 -18.25 15.48 -13.00
CA ALA A 157 -18.49 14.04 -12.95
C ALA A 157 -18.90 13.50 -14.32
N SER A 158 -19.72 14.24 -15.07
CA SER A 158 -20.15 13.86 -16.42
C SER A 158 -18.98 13.84 -17.40
N ALA A 159 -18.12 14.85 -17.36
CA ALA A 159 -16.96 14.94 -18.24
C ALA A 159 -15.96 13.82 -17.98
N ILE A 160 -15.63 13.57 -16.71
CA ILE A 160 -14.75 12.46 -16.29
C ILE A 160 -15.36 11.12 -16.70
N THR A 161 -16.64 10.90 -16.40
CA THR A 161 -17.33 9.63 -16.72
C THR A 161 -17.36 9.37 -18.22
N ALA A 162 -17.66 10.38 -19.03
CA ALA A 162 -17.66 10.25 -20.49
C ALA A 162 -16.28 9.84 -21.01
N VAL A 163 -15.23 10.52 -20.56
CA VAL A 163 -13.85 10.26 -21.00
C VAL A 163 -13.36 8.88 -20.56
N MET A 164 -13.64 8.47 -19.32
CA MET A 164 -13.28 7.13 -18.83
C MET A 164 -14.03 6.02 -19.58
N TRP A 165 -15.32 6.24 -19.87
CA TRP A 165 -16.10 5.32 -20.70
C TRP A 165 -15.52 5.20 -22.11
N ALA A 166 -15.23 6.34 -22.75
CA ALA A 166 -14.65 6.37 -24.09
C ALA A 166 -13.29 5.68 -24.15
N GLY A 167 -12.43 5.94 -23.17
CA GLY A 167 -11.14 5.27 -23.07
C GLY A 167 -11.29 3.77 -22.88
N ARG A 168 -12.21 3.31 -22.01
CA ARG A 168 -12.45 1.87 -21.84
C ARG A 168 -12.93 1.19 -23.13
N GLU A 169 -13.86 1.79 -23.87
CA GLU A 169 -14.36 1.27 -25.15
C GLU A 169 -13.26 1.16 -26.22
N LEU A 170 -12.30 2.09 -26.23
CA LEU A 170 -11.22 2.15 -27.22
C LEU A 170 -9.99 1.30 -26.84
N LEU A 171 -9.65 1.27 -25.56
CA LEU A 171 -8.43 0.62 -25.05
C LEU A 171 -8.67 -0.85 -24.68
N GLY A 172 -9.92 -1.22 -24.42
CA GLY A 172 -10.32 -2.58 -24.11
C GLY A 172 -9.81 -3.10 -22.75
N PRO A 173 -9.92 -4.42 -22.51
CA PRO A 173 -9.65 -5.00 -21.20
C PRO A 173 -8.18 -5.24 -20.88
N SER A 174 -7.30 -5.24 -21.89
CA SER A 174 -5.86 -5.43 -21.68
C SER A 174 -5.18 -4.19 -21.13
N MET A 175 -5.77 -3.01 -21.33
CA MET A 175 -5.25 -1.75 -20.80
C MET A 175 -5.71 -1.58 -19.35
N LYS A 176 -4.76 -1.36 -18.44
CA LYS A 176 -5.10 -0.86 -17.10
C LYS A 176 -5.42 0.64 -17.18
N VAL A 177 -6.58 1.04 -16.68
CA VAL A 177 -7.03 2.42 -16.60
C VAL A 177 -6.98 2.84 -15.13
N ILE A 178 -5.95 3.61 -14.76
CA ILE A 178 -5.67 4.01 -13.37
C ILE A 178 -5.49 5.54 -13.35
N PRO A 179 -6.57 6.33 -13.41
CA PRO A 179 -6.45 7.78 -13.41
C PRO A 179 -5.78 8.31 -12.14
N VAL A 180 -5.26 9.53 -12.26
CA VAL A 180 -4.62 10.29 -11.21
C VAL A 180 -5.52 11.48 -10.88
N PRO A 181 -6.54 11.32 -10.00
CA PRO A 181 -7.45 12.41 -9.67
C PRO A 181 -6.79 13.39 -8.71
N ALA A 182 -6.98 14.68 -8.97
CA ALA A 182 -6.55 15.74 -8.09
C ALA A 182 -7.24 15.69 -6.72
N SER A 183 -6.59 16.31 -5.75
CA SER A 183 -7.05 16.32 -4.36
C SER A 183 -8.45 16.93 -4.23
N THR A 184 -8.81 17.94 -5.03
CA THR A 184 -10.14 18.56 -5.03
C THR A 184 -11.27 17.61 -5.41
N ILE A 185 -11.02 16.67 -6.31
CA ILE A 185 -11.99 15.64 -6.72
C ILE A 185 -12.20 14.64 -5.58
N GLN A 186 -11.12 14.23 -4.90
CA GLN A 186 -11.19 13.28 -3.80
C GLN A 186 -11.88 13.85 -2.56
N LYS A 187 -11.73 15.15 -2.29
CA LYS A 187 -12.36 15.82 -1.14
C LYS A 187 -13.87 16.01 -1.30
N GLN A 188 -14.44 15.75 -2.47
CA GLN A 188 -15.88 15.90 -2.69
C GLN A 188 -16.67 14.74 -2.07
N THR A 189 -17.73 15.09 -1.35
CA THR A 189 -18.64 14.13 -0.73
C THR A 189 -19.53 13.44 -1.78
N ALA A 190 -19.97 12.21 -1.48
CA ALA A 190 -20.91 11.48 -2.33
C ALA A 190 -22.17 12.29 -2.69
N ALA A 191 -22.78 12.95 -1.70
CA ALA A 191 -23.96 13.78 -1.89
C ALA A 191 -23.70 15.00 -2.79
N GLY A 192 -22.49 15.57 -2.72
CA GLY A 192 -22.10 16.76 -3.47
C GLY A 192 -21.93 16.51 -4.98
N TRP A 193 -21.78 15.26 -5.41
CA TRP A 193 -21.64 14.92 -6.83
C TRP A 193 -22.97 14.87 -7.61
N ASP A 194 -24.09 14.66 -6.93
CA ASP A 194 -25.40 14.36 -7.52
C ASP A 194 -25.33 13.34 -8.69
N LEU A 195 -24.67 12.20 -8.45
CA LEU A 195 -24.43 11.17 -9.47
C LEU A 195 -25.73 10.59 -10.06
N LYS A 196 -26.84 10.67 -9.33
CA LYS A 196 -28.17 10.34 -9.87
C LYS A 196 -28.48 11.18 -11.10
N SER A 197 -28.32 12.51 -11.01
CA SER A 197 -28.55 13.42 -12.14
C SER A 197 -27.54 13.19 -13.25
N VAL A 198 -26.25 12.99 -12.92
CA VAL A 198 -25.20 12.67 -13.88
C VAL A 198 -25.57 11.46 -14.75
N ILE A 199 -26.06 10.39 -14.11
CA ILE A 199 -26.37 9.13 -14.80
C ILE A 199 -27.77 9.11 -15.44
N SER A 200 -28.75 9.85 -14.91
CA SER A 200 -30.14 9.82 -15.37
C SER A 200 -30.52 11.01 -16.26
N GLY A 201 -29.66 12.03 -16.32
CA GLY A 201 -29.94 13.35 -16.86
C GLY A 201 -30.80 14.20 -15.92
N SER A 202 -30.85 15.49 -16.23
CA SER A 202 -31.69 16.51 -15.60
C SER A 202 -32.64 17.13 -16.65
N PRO A 203 -33.62 17.97 -16.25
CA PRO A 203 -34.45 18.69 -17.21
C PRO A 203 -33.69 19.63 -18.15
N SER A 204 -32.48 20.07 -17.78
CA SER A 204 -31.68 21.05 -18.52
C SER A 204 -30.45 20.48 -19.21
N ASP A 205 -30.04 19.26 -18.86
CA ASP A 205 -28.84 18.61 -19.40
C ASP A 205 -29.00 17.09 -19.34
N ASN A 206 -28.76 16.39 -20.44
CA ASN A 206 -28.78 14.94 -20.49
C ASN A 206 -27.60 14.28 -19.76
N PHE A 207 -26.51 15.01 -19.51
CA PHE A 207 -25.28 14.45 -18.95
C PHE A 207 -24.86 13.16 -19.67
N VAL A 208 -24.43 12.12 -18.95
CA VAL A 208 -23.99 10.85 -19.54
C VAL A 208 -25.12 9.82 -19.68
N LYS A 209 -26.38 10.24 -19.59
CA LYS A 209 -27.56 9.35 -19.61
C LYS A 209 -27.56 8.34 -20.77
N PHE A 210 -27.10 8.76 -21.94
CA PHE A 210 -27.10 7.91 -23.13
C PHE A 210 -26.20 6.69 -23.02
N LEU A 211 -25.20 6.72 -22.14
CA LEU A 211 -24.27 5.59 -21.94
C LEU A 211 -24.95 4.40 -21.23
N GLY A 212 -26.13 4.57 -20.64
CA GLY A 212 -26.88 3.48 -20.02
C GLY A 212 -26.20 2.84 -18.80
N LEU A 213 -25.22 3.52 -18.20
CA LEU A 213 -24.33 2.99 -17.16
C LEU A 213 -25.08 2.48 -15.92
N ARG A 214 -26.22 3.08 -15.57
CA ARG A 214 -27.09 2.61 -14.47
C ARG A 214 -27.44 1.13 -14.60
N ASN A 215 -27.67 0.65 -15.82
CA ASN A 215 -28.09 -0.72 -16.08
C ASN A 215 -26.96 -1.74 -15.90
N THR A 216 -25.72 -1.27 -15.77
CA THR A 216 -24.55 -2.12 -15.55
C THR A 216 -24.33 -2.44 -14.06
N LEU A 217 -25.03 -1.72 -13.18
CA LEU A 217 -24.93 -1.87 -11.73
C LEU A 217 -25.89 -2.94 -11.20
N ALA A 218 -25.49 -3.60 -10.12
CA ALA A 218 -26.40 -4.42 -9.31
C ALA A 218 -27.54 -3.57 -8.71
N ALA A 219 -28.71 -4.18 -8.50
CA ALA A 219 -29.91 -3.46 -8.02
C ALA A 219 -29.71 -2.74 -6.68
N THR A 220 -28.94 -3.33 -5.75
CA THR A 220 -28.59 -2.69 -4.47
C THR A 220 -27.75 -1.44 -4.67
N THR A 221 -26.76 -1.49 -5.57
CA THR A 221 -25.92 -0.35 -5.92
C THR A 221 -26.71 0.73 -6.66
N GLN A 222 -27.66 0.36 -7.52
CA GLN A 222 -28.56 1.32 -8.16
C GLN A 222 -29.35 2.14 -7.13
N ALA A 223 -29.83 1.51 -6.05
CA ALA A 223 -30.52 2.24 -4.98
C ALA A 223 -29.60 3.24 -4.24
N GLN A 224 -28.32 2.88 -4.05
CA GLN A 224 -27.33 3.78 -3.44
C GLN A 224 -26.96 4.94 -4.37
N LEU A 225 -26.87 4.68 -5.69
CA LEU A 225 -26.71 5.72 -6.70
C LEU A 225 -27.92 6.67 -6.69
N ASP A 226 -29.15 6.15 -6.68
CA ASP A 226 -30.38 6.93 -6.67
C ASP A 226 -30.55 7.77 -5.39
N ALA A 227 -29.82 7.41 -4.31
CA ALA A 227 -29.73 8.13 -3.05
C ALA A 227 -28.51 9.08 -2.96
N ASN A 228 -27.69 9.18 -4.01
CA ASN A 228 -26.42 9.93 -4.03
C ASN A 228 -25.47 9.54 -2.88
N ALA A 229 -25.42 8.24 -2.56
CA ALA A 229 -24.57 7.69 -1.50
C ALA A 229 -23.22 7.15 -2.01
N ILE A 230 -22.98 7.21 -3.31
CA ILE A 230 -21.75 6.71 -3.96
C ILE A 230 -20.87 7.92 -4.35
N ASP A 231 -19.57 7.86 -4.09
CA ASP A 231 -18.62 8.83 -4.61
C ASP A 231 -18.25 8.55 -6.09
N LEU A 232 -17.75 9.57 -6.80
CA LEU A 232 -17.44 9.45 -8.23
C LEU A 232 -16.46 8.32 -8.54
N LEU A 233 -15.39 8.16 -7.74
CA LEU A 233 -14.31 7.21 -8.02
C LEU A 233 -14.80 5.76 -7.82
N SER A 234 -15.59 5.52 -6.78
CA SER A 234 -16.32 4.26 -6.61
C SER A 234 -17.28 3.98 -7.75
N MET A 235 -18.05 4.99 -8.20
CA MET A 235 -18.99 4.80 -9.32
C MET A 235 -18.25 4.37 -10.59
N LEU A 236 -17.12 4.99 -10.93
CA LEU A 236 -16.32 4.66 -12.10
C LEU A 236 -15.77 3.21 -12.06
N HIS A 237 -15.49 2.69 -10.87
CA HIS A 237 -15.05 1.30 -10.69
C HIS A 237 -16.23 0.30 -10.66
N LEU A 238 -17.44 0.75 -10.36
CA LEU A 238 -18.63 -0.11 -10.31
C LEU A 238 -19.37 -0.20 -11.65
N VAL A 239 -19.45 0.90 -12.40
CA VAL A 239 -20.07 0.91 -13.73
C VAL A 239 -19.15 0.28 -14.77
N SER A 240 -19.72 -0.28 -15.84
CA SER A 240 -18.92 -0.94 -16.88
C SER A 240 -19.25 -0.52 -18.30
N ALA A 241 -18.28 -0.71 -19.18
CA ALA A 241 -18.37 -0.66 -20.63
C ALA A 241 -17.96 -2.04 -21.15
N GLU A 242 -18.81 -2.68 -21.95
CA GLU A 242 -18.59 -4.06 -22.43
C GLU A 242 -18.31 -5.10 -21.32
N GLY A 243 -18.91 -4.91 -20.14
CA GLY A 243 -18.70 -5.79 -18.98
C GLY A 243 -17.36 -5.60 -18.26
N HIS A 244 -16.60 -4.56 -18.62
CA HIS A 244 -15.37 -4.16 -17.95
C HIS A 244 -15.56 -2.83 -17.22
N VAL A 245 -15.10 -2.77 -15.97
CA VAL A 245 -15.15 -1.55 -15.15
C VAL A 245 -14.46 -0.39 -15.85
N LEU A 246 -14.96 0.85 -15.68
CA LEU A 246 -14.38 1.99 -16.42
C LEU A 246 -12.94 2.27 -15.97
N ILE A 247 -12.66 2.10 -14.68
CA ILE A 247 -11.31 2.22 -14.10
C ILE A 247 -10.95 0.95 -13.32
N ASP A 248 -9.67 0.58 -13.32
CA ASP A 248 -9.13 -0.57 -12.57
C ASP A 248 -8.59 -0.18 -11.19
N GLY A 249 -8.58 1.11 -10.89
CA GLY A 249 -8.12 1.70 -9.63
C GLY A 249 -7.74 3.16 -9.82
N ILE A 250 -7.12 3.76 -8.81
CA ILE A 250 -6.66 5.16 -8.87
C ILE A 250 -5.27 5.33 -8.25
N LEU A 251 -4.54 6.36 -8.67
CA LEU A 251 -3.43 6.92 -7.92
C LEU A 251 -3.83 8.31 -7.41
N ALA A 252 -4.26 8.38 -6.17
CA ALA A 252 -4.90 9.55 -5.58
C ALA A 252 -3.88 10.65 -5.20
N GLN A 253 -3.94 11.84 -5.80
CA GLN A 253 -3.21 13.02 -5.32
C GLN A 253 -3.79 13.56 -4.01
N GLN A 254 -2.95 13.64 -2.97
CA GLN A 254 -3.36 14.17 -1.69
C GLN A 254 -2.42 15.29 -1.25
N TYR A 255 -3.02 16.42 -0.87
CA TYR A 255 -2.34 17.62 -0.39
C TYR A 255 -2.94 18.06 0.95
N SER A 256 -2.08 18.32 1.93
CA SER A 256 -2.51 18.69 3.29
C SER A 256 -2.69 20.20 3.47
N ALA A 257 -2.13 21.03 2.60
CA ALA A 257 -2.32 22.48 2.67
C ALA A 257 -3.65 22.92 2.03
N SER A 258 -4.24 23.99 2.56
CA SER A 258 -5.50 24.56 2.06
C SER A 258 -5.48 26.08 1.99
N GLY A 259 -6.38 26.65 1.17
CA GLY A 259 -6.48 28.09 0.97
C GLY A 259 -5.27 28.68 0.24
N CYS A 260 -4.61 27.88 -0.58
CA CYS A 260 -3.45 28.30 -1.35
C CYS A 260 -3.82 29.29 -2.45
N ASP A 261 -2.89 30.18 -2.79
CA ASP A 261 -3.02 31.07 -3.94
C ASP A 261 -2.95 30.29 -5.27
N ASN A 262 -3.36 30.93 -6.36
CA ASN A 262 -3.34 30.33 -7.70
C ASN A 262 -1.98 30.53 -8.40
N SER A 263 -0.87 30.54 -7.65
CA SER A 263 0.46 30.95 -8.16
C SER A 263 1.17 29.93 -9.07
N GLY A 264 0.47 28.86 -9.45
CA GLY A 264 0.94 27.81 -10.36
C GLY A 264 0.76 26.42 -9.74
N ASP A 265 1.41 25.42 -10.33
CA ASP A 265 1.33 24.03 -9.90
C ASP A 265 1.93 23.81 -8.50
N CYS A 266 2.82 24.72 -8.05
CA CYS A 266 3.31 24.75 -6.68
C CYS A 266 2.99 26.07 -5.95
N PRO A 267 1.83 26.19 -5.29
CA PRO A 267 1.37 27.45 -4.75
C PRO A 267 2.13 27.88 -3.50
N VAL A 268 2.48 29.16 -3.34
CA VAL A 268 3.39 29.62 -2.26
C VAL A 268 2.67 30.28 -1.08
N GLN A 269 1.39 30.64 -1.20
CA GLN A 269 0.62 31.30 -0.14
C GLN A 269 -0.56 30.45 0.35
N CYS A 270 -0.26 29.36 1.05
CA CYS A 270 -1.28 28.55 1.72
C CYS A 270 -1.63 29.13 3.11
N VAL A 271 -2.90 29.03 3.49
CA VAL A 271 -3.45 29.69 4.69
C VAL A 271 -3.43 28.78 5.91
N SER A 272 -3.61 27.46 5.71
CA SER A 272 -3.66 26.49 6.81
C SER A 272 -3.21 25.10 6.39
N VAL A 273 -2.78 24.30 7.37
CA VAL A 273 -2.56 22.85 7.21
C VAL A 273 -3.78 22.11 7.74
N ASN A 274 -4.29 21.16 6.98
CA ASN A 274 -5.29 20.22 7.44
C ASN A 274 -4.65 19.06 8.18
N CYS A 275 -4.61 19.17 9.50
CA CYS A 275 -4.05 18.15 10.38
C CYS A 275 -4.86 16.85 10.47
N GLY A 276 -6.08 16.84 9.93
CA GLY A 276 -6.83 15.61 9.73
C GLY A 276 -6.40 14.86 8.47
N ALA A 277 -5.61 15.44 7.57
CA ALA A 277 -5.29 14.89 6.25
C ALA A 277 -3.79 15.00 5.96
N LEU A 278 -2.96 14.28 6.70
CA LEU A 278 -1.51 14.22 6.48
C LEU A 278 -1.17 13.65 5.08
N PRO A 279 0.03 13.94 4.53
CA PRO A 279 0.43 13.42 3.23
C PRO A 279 0.27 11.91 3.15
N GLY A 280 -0.41 11.43 2.12
CA GLY A 280 -0.59 9.99 1.91
C GLY A 280 -1.82 9.38 2.61
N SER A 281 -2.58 10.14 3.43
CA SER A 281 -3.70 9.57 4.19
C SER A 281 -5.08 9.71 3.51
N LEU A 282 -5.94 8.73 3.80
CA LEU A 282 -7.39 8.88 3.67
C LEU A 282 -7.95 9.28 5.03
N SER A 283 -8.78 10.31 5.05
CA SER A 283 -9.26 10.92 6.29
C SER A 283 -10.65 11.52 6.17
N SER A 284 -11.09 12.29 7.16
CA SER A 284 -12.35 13.03 7.07
C SER A 284 -12.38 14.08 5.95
N ASP A 285 -11.21 14.57 5.50
CA ASP A 285 -11.09 15.51 4.37
C ASP A 285 -11.01 14.76 3.03
N THR A 286 -10.34 13.61 3.02
CA THR A 286 -10.25 12.69 1.88
C THR A 286 -11.00 11.40 2.22
N PRO A 287 -12.35 11.43 2.16
CA PRO A 287 -13.19 10.34 2.68
C PRO A 287 -12.89 9.00 2.00
N ALA A 288 -13.08 7.93 2.76
CA ALA A 288 -13.02 6.57 2.24
C ALA A 288 -14.03 6.37 1.10
N PHE A 289 -13.65 5.52 0.16
CA PHE A 289 -14.48 5.17 -1.00
C PHE A 289 -15.69 4.31 -0.59
N PHE A 290 -16.86 4.58 -1.19
CA PHE A 290 -18.04 3.75 -1.05
C PHE A 290 -17.77 2.29 -1.48
N ASP A 291 -17.09 2.10 -2.61
CA ASP A 291 -16.67 0.79 -3.07
C ASP A 291 -15.40 0.36 -2.34
N THR A 292 -15.59 -0.44 -1.29
CA THR A 292 -14.48 -1.03 -0.52
C THR A 292 -13.57 -1.96 -1.35
N THR A 293 -13.93 -2.31 -2.58
CA THR A 293 -13.10 -3.13 -3.46
C THR A 293 -12.25 -2.32 -4.44
N LEU A 294 -12.46 -1.01 -4.55
CA LEU A 294 -11.67 -0.11 -5.41
C LEU A 294 -10.18 -0.18 -5.05
N PRO A 295 -9.30 -0.60 -5.98
CA PRO A 295 -7.86 -0.51 -5.79
C PRO A 295 -7.40 0.95 -5.81
N TYR A 296 -6.53 1.32 -4.88
CA TYR A 296 -5.96 2.67 -4.86
C TYR A 296 -4.57 2.67 -4.24
N ALA A 297 -3.78 3.68 -4.57
CA ALA A 297 -2.63 4.12 -3.82
C ALA A 297 -2.68 5.65 -3.70
N VAL A 298 -2.13 6.23 -2.65
CA VAL A 298 -2.07 7.67 -2.48
C VAL A 298 -0.68 8.19 -2.86
N LEU A 299 -0.64 9.31 -3.56
CA LEU A 299 0.58 10.02 -3.92
C LEU A 299 0.65 11.37 -3.22
N SER A 300 1.87 11.83 -2.99
CA SER A 300 2.15 13.17 -2.48
C SER A 300 3.23 13.85 -3.31
N ALA A 301 3.21 15.18 -3.35
CA ALA A 301 4.25 15.98 -3.99
C ALA A 301 5.60 15.76 -3.29
N HIS A 302 6.71 15.82 -4.03
CA HIS A 302 8.06 15.73 -3.45
C HIS A 302 8.76 17.08 -3.43
N ASP A 303 8.70 17.79 -4.56
CA ASP A 303 9.40 19.05 -4.80
C ASP A 303 8.49 20.28 -4.67
N CYS A 304 7.26 20.08 -4.19
CA CYS A 304 6.34 21.15 -3.83
C CYS A 304 5.97 21.13 -2.34
N PRO A 305 6.86 21.64 -1.46
CA PRO A 305 6.66 21.56 -0.01
C PRO A 305 5.39 22.25 0.44
N SER A 306 4.96 23.33 -0.24
CA SER A 306 3.75 24.08 0.11
C SER A 306 2.44 23.32 -0.10
N GLN A 307 2.41 22.31 -0.97
CA GLN A 307 1.27 21.38 -1.10
C GLN A 307 1.23 20.36 0.04
N LEU A 308 2.40 19.99 0.57
CA LEU A 308 2.51 19.07 1.70
C LEU A 308 2.26 19.78 3.03
N PHE A 309 2.92 20.91 3.28
CA PHE A 309 2.87 21.67 4.53
C PHE A 309 3.23 23.15 4.29
N LEU A 310 2.93 24.03 5.25
CA LEU A 310 3.40 25.42 5.16
C LEU A 310 4.94 25.48 5.17
N ALA A 311 5.51 26.49 4.51
CA ALA A 311 6.96 26.70 4.52
C ALA A 311 7.48 26.95 5.95
N PRO A 312 8.64 26.39 6.34
CA PRO A 312 9.24 26.62 7.64
C PRO A 312 9.42 28.12 7.99
N PRO A 313 9.22 28.54 9.26
CA PRO A 313 8.85 27.72 10.41
C PRO A 313 7.33 27.49 10.44
N ALA A 314 6.88 26.34 9.95
CA ALA A 314 5.51 25.92 10.07
C ALA A 314 5.27 25.46 11.49
N VAL A 315 4.23 25.98 12.12
CA VAL A 315 3.63 25.34 13.27
C VAL A 315 3.02 24.05 12.72
N GLY A 316 3.77 22.94 12.81
CA GLY A 316 3.25 21.62 12.48
C GLY A 316 1.99 21.32 13.29
N CYS A 317 1.28 20.27 12.91
CA CYS A 317 0.03 19.89 13.57
C CYS A 317 0.24 19.69 15.09
N PRO A 318 -0.35 20.53 15.96
CA PRO A 318 -0.11 20.45 17.39
C PRO A 318 -0.52 19.09 17.94
N GLY A 319 0.42 18.37 18.54
CA GLY A 319 0.18 17.03 19.11
C GLY A 319 0.21 15.88 18.10
N GLN A 320 0.55 16.12 16.83
CA GLN A 320 0.76 15.07 15.82
C GLN A 320 2.27 14.79 15.68
N PRO A 321 2.79 13.64 16.15
CA PRO A 321 4.20 13.26 15.97
C PRO A 321 4.57 12.99 14.50
N ASP A 322 3.58 12.86 13.61
CA ASP A 322 3.73 12.47 12.19
C ASP A 322 3.72 13.67 11.20
N ALA A 323 4.12 14.86 11.67
CA ALA A 323 4.21 16.05 10.82
C ALA A 323 5.49 16.10 9.95
N SER A 324 6.39 15.12 10.08
CA SER A 324 7.65 15.03 9.34
C SER A 324 7.75 13.70 8.60
N ALA A 325 8.22 13.75 7.34
CA ALA A 325 8.50 12.57 6.55
C ALA A 325 9.42 11.55 7.28
N PRO A 326 9.26 10.24 7.02
CA PRO A 326 8.35 9.67 6.03
C PRO A 326 6.90 9.54 6.53
N TRP A 327 5.94 9.90 5.69
CA TRP A 327 4.50 9.79 5.99
C TRP A 327 3.92 8.45 5.56
N ASN A 328 2.88 7.97 6.24
CA ASN A 328 2.13 6.82 5.76
C ASN A 328 1.37 7.15 4.46
N SER A 329 1.48 6.29 3.46
CA SER A 329 0.76 6.37 2.19
C SER A 329 -0.18 5.19 2.06
N MET A 330 -1.48 5.46 2.16
CA MET A 330 -2.50 4.43 2.18
C MET A 330 -2.67 3.79 0.80
N TYR A 331 -2.79 2.46 0.77
CA TYR A 331 -3.11 1.74 -0.45
C TYR A 331 -4.01 0.53 -0.20
N ARG A 332 -4.74 0.11 -1.23
CA ARG A 332 -5.57 -1.10 -1.23
C ARG A 332 -5.55 -1.78 -2.59
N GLY A 333 -5.75 -3.09 -2.58
CA GLY A 333 -5.94 -3.86 -3.80
C GLY A 333 -4.63 -4.11 -4.53
N VAL A 334 -4.73 -4.46 -5.81
CA VAL A 334 -3.59 -4.87 -6.64
C VAL A 334 -3.34 -3.85 -7.74
N LEU A 335 -2.50 -2.87 -7.42
CA LEU A 335 -1.91 -1.94 -8.37
C LEU A 335 -0.43 -2.32 -8.60
N PRO A 336 0.18 -1.89 -9.72
CA PRO A 336 1.61 -2.11 -9.97
C PRO A 336 2.53 -1.25 -9.09
N PHE A 337 1.94 -0.47 -8.19
CA PHE A 337 2.57 0.39 -7.20
C PHE A 337 1.71 0.43 -5.93
N GLN A 338 2.32 0.77 -4.81
CA GLN A 338 1.70 0.88 -3.49
C GLN A 338 1.68 2.32 -2.97
N ALA A 339 2.46 3.21 -3.57
CA ALA A 339 2.45 4.65 -3.29
C ALA A 339 2.96 5.39 -4.52
N GLY A 340 2.71 6.70 -4.60
CA GLY A 340 3.26 7.55 -5.64
C GLY A 340 4.01 8.76 -5.09
N VAL A 341 5.00 9.23 -5.83
CA VAL A 341 5.66 10.51 -5.56
C VAL A 341 5.55 11.36 -6.81
N TYR A 342 5.18 12.63 -6.63
CA TYR A 342 4.98 13.59 -7.70
C TYR A 342 6.08 14.64 -7.76
N TRP A 343 6.62 14.88 -8.96
CA TRP A 343 7.52 15.98 -9.29
C TRP A 343 6.80 17.01 -10.15
N ASN A 344 6.71 18.22 -9.61
CA ASN A 344 6.29 19.42 -10.30
C ASN A 344 7.37 19.94 -11.27
N GLN A 345 8.65 19.62 -11.02
CA GLN A 345 9.75 20.05 -11.88
C GLN A 345 10.10 19.02 -12.95
N VAL A 346 10.64 19.52 -14.06
CA VAL A 346 11.07 18.71 -15.22
C VAL A 346 12.25 17.79 -14.86
N SER A 347 13.09 18.20 -13.91
CA SER A 347 14.24 17.42 -13.42
C SER A 347 13.84 16.58 -12.23
N ILE A 348 14.03 15.27 -12.33
CA ILE A 348 13.87 14.35 -11.20
C ILE A 348 15.22 14.06 -10.56
N ASP A 349 15.21 13.79 -9.26
CA ASP A 349 16.40 13.41 -8.53
C ASP A 349 16.87 12.00 -8.96
N PRO A 350 18.19 11.80 -9.13
CA PRO A 350 18.70 10.47 -9.42
C PRO A 350 18.49 9.51 -8.25
N VAL A 351 18.26 8.23 -8.53
CA VAL A 351 18.08 7.18 -7.50
C VAL A 351 19.24 7.07 -6.51
N SER A 352 20.42 7.56 -6.88
CA SER A 352 21.58 7.63 -5.99
C SER A 352 21.40 8.62 -4.85
N THR A 353 20.52 9.62 -5.01
CA THR A 353 20.28 10.69 -4.05
C THR A 353 18.84 10.73 -3.55
N PHE A 354 17.91 10.08 -4.24
CA PHE A 354 16.51 10.04 -3.88
C PHE A 354 16.01 8.62 -3.62
N ASN A 355 15.47 8.41 -2.41
CA ASN A 355 14.81 7.19 -2.00
C ASN A 355 13.37 7.55 -1.60
N PRO A 356 12.33 7.12 -2.33
CA PRO A 356 10.94 7.45 -2.01
C PRO A 356 10.51 6.94 -0.64
N SER A 357 11.15 5.90 -0.09
CA SER A 357 10.87 5.41 1.27
C SER A 357 11.32 6.36 2.38
N HIS A 358 12.11 7.40 2.08
CA HIS A 358 12.37 8.49 3.03
C HIS A 358 11.25 9.53 3.07
N TYR A 359 10.31 9.47 2.12
CA TYR A 359 9.20 10.41 1.96
C TYR A 359 7.86 9.76 2.32
N LEU A 360 7.62 8.56 1.80
CA LEU A 360 6.37 7.82 1.99
C LEU A 360 6.62 6.36 2.38
N ILE A 361 5.85 5.87 3.34
CA ILE A 361 5.77 4.46 3.73
C ILE A 361 4.46 3.91 3.21
N PRO A 362 4.46 3.02 2.20
CA PRO A 362 3.23 2.39 1.74
C PRO A 362 2.58 1.55 2.85
N THR A 363 1.35 1.89 3.21
CA THR A 363 0.60 1.31 4.32
C THR A 363 -0.71 0.73 3.81
N LEU A 364 -0.93 -0.57 4.02
CA LEU A 364 -2.15 -1.23 3.56
C LEU A 364 -3.35 -0.71 4.35
N ALA A 365 -4.34 -0.20 3.63
CA ALA A 365 -5.55 0.33 4.23
C ALA A 365 -6.42 -0.76 4.84
N SER A 366 -6.82 -0.58 6.10
CA SER A 366 -7.83 -1.41 6.77
C SER A 366 -9.15 -1.36 6.01
N ALA A 367 -9.99 -2.41 6.09
CA ALA A 367 -11.21 -2.58 5.30
C ALA A 367 -12.19 -1.38 5.34
N SER A 368 -12.15 -0.56 6.39
CA SER A 368 -12.96 0.65 6.60
C SER A 368 -12.38 1.94 5.99
N GLY A 369 -11.17 1.95 5.43
CA GLY A 369 -10.62 3.07 4.66
C GLY A 369 -10.31 4.34 5.46
N VAL A 370 -10.29 4.27 6.79
CA VAL A 370 -9.90 5.36 7.69
C VAL A 370 -8.65 4.91 8.42
N GLU A 371 -7.55 5.67 8.31
CA GLU A 371 -6.43 5.52 9.24
C GLU A 371 -6.96 5.73 10.67
N GLY A 372 -6.83 4.69 11.50
CA GLY A 372 -7.26 4.74 12.89
C GLY A 372 -8.51 3.93 13.24
N VAL A 373 -9.05 3.08 12.35
CA VAL A 373 -9.87 1.95 12.85
C VAL A 373 -8.93 0.82 13.26
N GLU A 374 -8.37 1.05 14.45
CA GLU A 374 -8.06 0.02 15.41
C GLU A 374 -9.12 -1.08 15.34
N LEU A 375 -8.71 -2.34 15.16
CA LEU A 375 -9.63 -3.48 15.12
C LEU A 375 -10.36 -3.73 16.46
N CYS A 376 -10.18 -2.81 17.41
CA CYS A 376 -10.98 -2.62 18.60
C CYS A 376 -11.50 -1.19 18.66
N PRO A 377 -12.71 -0.91 18.16
CA PRO A 377 -13.39 0.34 18.46
C PRO A 377 -13.51 0.61 19.98
N ALA A 378 -13.43 -0.44 20.79
CA ALA A 378 -13.48 -0.40 22.25
C ALA A 378 -12.13 -0.12 22.94
N ASP A 379 -11.03 0.01 22.20
CA ASP A 379 -9.75 0.49 22.75
C ASP A 379 -9.73 2.03 22.65
N LEU A 380 -10.05 2.67 23.76
CA LEU A 380 -10.32 4.10 23.81
C LEU A 380 -9.04 4.92 24.03
N GLU A 381 -7.99 4.29 24.56
CA GLU A 381 -6.66 4.88 24.77
C GLU A 381 -5.63 4.55 23.68
N GLY A 382 -5.93 3.62 22.77
CA GLY A 382 -5.11 3.27 21.61
C GLY A 382 -3.90 2.42 21.96
N ASN A 383 -4.01 1.56 22.97
CA ASN A 383 -2.88 0.78 23.50
C ASN A 383 -2.83 -0.68 22.95
N GLN A 384 -3.72 -1.01 22.00
CA GLN A 384 -3.97 -2.32 21.38
C GLN A 384 -4.56 -3.39 22.31
N ARG A 385 -5.29 -2.98 23.35
CA ARG A 385 -5.92 -3.84 24.34
C ARG A 385 -7.14 -3.16 24.95
N VAL A 386 -8.28 -3.86 24.93
CA VAL A 386 -9.48 -3.44 25.66
C VAL A 386 -9.39 -3.95 27.10
N ASP A 387 -9.21 -3.05 28.07
CA ASP A 387 -9.17 -3.39 29.48
C ASP A 387 -9.86 -2.35 30.41
N ALA A 388 -9.45 -2.32 31.68
CA ALA A 388 -10.10 -1.50 32.69
C ALA A 388 -9.87 0.00 32.46
N GLN A 389 -8.80 0.38 31.74
CA GLN A 389 -8.52 1.75 31.38
C GLN A 389 -9.55 2.27 30.37
N ASP A 390 -9.88 1.48 29.34
CA ASP A 390 -10.92 1.82 28.36
C ASP A 390 -12.29 1.92 29.02
N LEU A 391 -12.61 1.00 29.92
CA LEU A 391 -13.82 1.09 30.72
C LEU A 391 -13.87 2.37 31.56
N GLY A 392 -12.73 2.79 32.12
CA GLY A 392 -12.60 4.05 32.84
C GLY A 392 -12.89 5.27 31.96
N ILE A 393 -12.39 5.26 30.72
CA ILE A 393 -12.65 6.30 29.72
C ILE A 393 -14.14 6.34 29.34
N MET A 394 -14.75 5.17 29.07
CA MET A 394 -16.17 5.08 28.73
C MET A 394 -17.08 5.61 29.84
N ILE A 395 -16.86 5.17 31.09
CA ILE A 395 -17.65 5.63 32.24
C ILE A 395 -17.47 7.13 32.49
N GLY A 396 -16.28 7.68 32.20
CA GLY A 396 -16.00 9.12 32.29
C GLY A 396 -16.90 9.99 31.40
N HIS A 397 -17.50 9.42 30.37
CA HIS A 397 -18.36 10.11 29.39
C HIS A 397 -19.81 9.60 29.38
N TRP A 398 -20.26 8.92 30.43
CA TRP A 398 -21.59 8.31 30.51
C TRP A 398 -22.74 9.32 30.29
N GLY A 399 -23.70 8.98 29.42
CA GLY A 399 -24.84 9.82 29.06
C GLY A 399 -24.74 10.43 27.66
N SER A 400 -25.45 11.53 27.42
CA SER A 400 -25.47 12.18 26.10
C SER A 400 -24.14 12.84 25.77
N VAL A 401 -23.66 12.63 24.54
CA VAL A 401 -22.34 13.09 24.09
C VAL A 401 -22.41 13.74 22.69
N PRO A 402 -21.46 14.64 22.34
CA PRO A 402 -21.33 15.13 20.96
C PRO A 402 -20.94 14.02 19.98
N PRO A 403 -21.21 14.18 18.67
CA PRO A 403 -20.77 13.23 17.65
C PRO A 403 -19.26 12.97 17.72
N ASN A 404 -18.85 11.72 17.44
CA ASN A 404 -17.46 11.25 17.44
C ASN A 404 -16.78 11.16 18.83
N THR A 405 -17.56 11.05 19.91
CA THR A 405 -17.00 10.75 21.23
C THR A 405 -16.57 9.29 21.27
N ARG A 406 -15.30 9.00 21.62
CA ARG A 406 -14.70 7.65 21.50
C ARG A 406 -15.48 6.52 22.20
N GLY A 407 -16.17 6.81 23.30
CA GLY A 407 -16.94 5.81 24.05
C GLY A 407 -18.37 5.55 23.54
N ASP A 408 -18.82 6.25 22.49
CA ASP A 408 -20.12 6.03 21.81
C ASP A 408 -19.90 5.03 20.66
N LEU A 409 -19.89 3.74 21.00
CA LEU A 409 -19.47 2.66 20.11
C LEU A 409 -20.55 2.31 19.07
N ASN A 410 -21.81 2.57 19.38
CA ASN A 410 -22.94 2.36 18.47
C ASN A 410 -23.33 3.62 17.67
N ALA A 411 -22.70 4.77 17.95
CA ALA A 411 -22.90 6.07 17.32
C ALA A 411 -24.33 6.63 17.44
N ASP A 412 -25.00 6.37 18.57
CA ASP A 412 -26.36 6.86 18.84
C ASP A 412 -26.41 8.19 19.63
N LEU A 413 -25.24 8.81 19.85
CA LEU A 413 -25.02 10.06 20.60
C LEU A 413 -25.27 9.92 22.10
N ARG A 414 -25.20 8.69 22.63
CA ARG A 414 -25.38 8.41 24.05
C ARG A 414 -24.53 7.21 24.48
N ILE A 415 -23.63 7.44 25.44
CA ILE A 415 -22.88 6.36 26.06
C ILE A 415 -23.74 5.71 27.15
N ASP A 416 -24.18 4.47 26.92
CA ASP A 416 -24.99 3.73 27.87
C ASP A 416 -24.66 2.22 27.97
N GLY A 417 -25.60 1.42 28.47
CA GLY A 417 -25.42 -0.01 28.65
C GLY A 417 -25.16 -0.77 27.34
N GLN A 418 -25.53 -0.21 26.19
CA GLN A 418 -25.28 -0.81 24.88
C GLN A 418 -23.81 -0.67 24.48
N ASP A 419 -23.18 0.49 24.69
CA ASP A 419 -21.75 0.69 24.44
C ASP A 419 -20.92 -0.14 25.43
N LEU A 420 -21.33 -0.17 26.69
CA LEU A 420 -20.68 -1.01 27.69
C LEU A 420 -20.70 -2.49 27.29
N ALA A 421 -21.82 -2.97 26.75
CA ALA A 421 -21.91 -4.34 26.26
C ALA A 421 -20.94 -4.59 25.08
N GLN A 422 -20.74 -3.61 24.19
CA GLN A 422 -19.79 -3.70 23.09
C GLN A 422 -18.33 -3.68 23.58
N LEU A 423 -18.00 -2.84 24.56
CA LEU A 423 -16.67 -2.81 25.18
C LEU A 423 -16.34 -4.12 25.88
N LEU A 424 -17.27 -4.65 26.69
CA LEU A 424 -17.08 -5.93 27.36
C LEU A 424 -16.98 -7.11 26.39
N ALA A 425 -17.67 -7.05 25.25
CA ALA A 425 -17.57 -8.06 24.20
C ALA A 425 -16.19 -8.06 23.51
N ALA A 426 -15.48 -6.93 23.54
CA ALA A 426 -14.16 -6.75 22.95
C ALA A 426 -13.00 -6.92 23.95
N TRP A 427 -13.28 -7.28 25.21
CA TRP A 427 -12.29 -7.33 26.30
C TRP A 427 -11.10 -8.24 25.99
N GLY A 428 -9.88 -7.70 26.10
CA GLY A 428 -8.62 -8.40 25.82
C GLY A 428 -7.78 -7.74 24.72
N GLU A 429 -6.78 -8.47 24.21
CA GLU A 429 -5.91 -7.96 23.15
C GLU A 429 -6.67 -7.78 21.84
N CYS A 430 -6.34 -6.70 21.13
CA CYS A 430 -6.93 -6.45 19.83
C CYS A 430 -6.51 -7.49 18.79
N PRO A 431 -7.44 -7.90 17.90
CA PRO A 431 -7.07 -8.71 16.75
C PRO A 431 -6.12 -7.89 15.88
N LEU A 432 -4.91 -8.38 15.63
CA LEU A 432 -4.06 -7.81 14.58
C LEU A 432 -4.75 -8.01 13.22
N ALA A 433 -4.70 -6.99 12.37
CA ALA A 433 -5.30 -7.00 11.05
C ALA A 433 -4.67 -8.07 10.19
N ALA A 434 -5.37 -9.19 10.07
CA ALA A 434 -4.94 -10.41 9.40
C ALA A 434 -3.62 -11.00 9.97
N PRO A 435 -3.46 -12.32 9.93
CA PRO A 435 -2.19 -12.90 10.33
C PRO A 435 -1.12 -12.45 9.30
N GLN A 436 -0.02 -11.84 9.76
CA GLN A 436 0.96 -11.13 8.93
C GLN A 436 1.77 -12.11 8.07
N ALA A 437 1.28 -12.43 6.87
CA ALA A 437 1.89 -13.44 6.00
C ALA A 437 3.29 -13.06 5.46
N TRP A 438 3.73 -11.81 5.63
CA TRP A 438 5.06 -11.35 5.22
C TRP A 438 6.17 -11.66 6.24
N ILE A 439 5.83 -11.96 7.50
CA ILE A 439 6.81 -12.35 8.52
C ILE A 439 7.23 -13.80 8.28
N SER A 440 8.40 -13.97 7.65
CA SER A 440 8.96 -15.27 7.28
C SER A 440 10.10 -15.74 8.20
N VAL A 441 10.72 -14.82 8.95
CA VAL A 441 11.82 -15.10 9.88
C VAL A 441 11.59 -14.40 11.22
N LEU A 442 11.78 -15.13 12.33
CA LEU A 442 11.77 -14.58 13.69
C LEU A 442 13.08 -14.91 14.41
N VAL A 443 13.57 -13.98 15.23
CA VAL A 443 14.68 -14.21 16.15
C VAL A 443 14.22 -13.84 17.55
N ALA A 444 14.14 -14.82 18.43
CA ALA A 444 13.72 -14.59 19.81
C ALA A 444 14.83 -13.84 20.55
N GLN A 445 14.50 -12.65 21.06
CA GLN A 445 15.39 -11.88 21.93
C GLN A 445 15.53 -12.54 23.30
N GLU A 446 14.41 -13.03 23.85
CA GLU A 446 14.34 -13.61 25.19
C GLU A 446 14.31 -15.14 25.17
N VAL A 447 14.76 -15.74 26.27
CA VAL A 447 14.72 -17.20 26.48
C VAL A 447 13.26 -17.67 26.50
N PRO A 448 12.92 -18.76 25.78
CA PRO A 448 11.55 -19.27 25.76
C PRO A 448 11.03 -19.68 27.14
N PRO A 449 9.70 -19.64 27.37
CA PRO A 449 9.11 -20.08 28.63
C PRO A 449 9.45 -21.54 28.97
N THR A 450 9.68 -21.80 30.26
CA THR A 450 9.99 -23.14 30.80
C THR A 450 8.75 -24.00 31.02
N ALA A 451 7.60 -23.41 31.36
CA ALA A 451 6.38 -24.16 31.65
C ALA A 451 5.64 -24.57 30.37
N ALA A 452 5.17 -25.82 30.30
CA ALA A 452 4.52 -26.37 29.11
C ALA A 452 3.27 -25.59 28.67
N ALA A 453 2.46 -25.11 29.61
CA ALA A 453 1.29 -24.29 29.31
C ALA A 453 1.68 -22.96 28.65
N ASP A 454 2.75 -22.32 29.16
CA ASP A 454 3.26 -21.07 28.61
C ASP A 454 3.91 -21.28 27.24
N GLN A 455 4.53 -22.44 26.99
CA GLN A 455 5.06 -22.79 25.67
C GLN A 455 3.96 -22.94 24.62
N GLN A 456 2.80 -23.51 24.98
CA GLN A 456 1.65 -23.57 24.06
C GLN A 456 1.14 -22.18 23.71
N ILE A 457 1.01 -21.30 24.71
CA ILE A 457 0.63 -19.90 24.52
C ILE A 457 1.68 -19.17 23.65
N TYR A 458 2.96 -19.42 23.92
CA TYR A 458 4.08 -18.84 23.17
C TYR A 458 4.01 -19.22 21.67
N VAL A 459 3.78 -20.49 21.34
CA VAL A 459 3.63 -20.94 19.95
C VAL A 459 2.36 -20.38 19.30
N GLN A 460 1.24 -20.29 20.01
CA GLN A 460 0.02 -19.67 19.51
C GLN A 460 0.21 -18.18 19.18
N LYS A 461 0.93 -17.44 20.03
CA LYS A 461 1.31 -16.05 19.78
C LYS A 461 2.17 -15.94 18.52
N ILE A 462 3.12 -16.85 18.34
CA ILE A 462 3.95 -16.91 17.13
C ILE A 462 3.09 -17.21 15.88
N GLN A 463 2.13 -18.15 15.94
CA GLN A 463 1.20 -18.45 14.84
C GLN A 463 0.30 -17.28 14.48
N LYS A 464 -0.18 -16.52 15.48
CA LYS A 464 -0.97 -15.31 15.26
C LYS A 464 -0.13 -14.22 14.59
N LEU A 465 1.11 -14.03 15.06
CA LEU A 465 2.04 -13.03 14.55
C LEU A 465 2.53 -13.36 13.13
N ALA A 466 2.95 -14.60 12.88
CA ALA A 466 3.66 -15.02 11.68
C ALA A 466 3.08 -16.32 11.09
N PRO A 467 1.87 -16.33 10.51
CA PRO A 467 1.22 -17.54 10.00
C PRO A 467 2.03 -18.26 8.89
N GLY A 468 2.87 -17.52 8.16
CA GLY A 468 3.72 -18.00 7.07
C GLY A 468 5.17 -18.24 7.48
N LEU A 469 5.46 -18.38 8.78
CA LEU A 469 6.81 -18.49 9.31
C LEU A 469 7.61 -19.63 8.65
N GLN A 470 8.75 -19.27 8.06
CA GLN A 470 9.66 -20.22 7.43
C GLN A 470 10.88 -20.52 8.30
N GLN A 471 11.25 -19.61 9.19
CA GLN A 471 12.43 -19.73 10.04
C GLN A 471 12.23 -19.06 11.40
N ILE A 472 12.67 -19.70 12.48
CA ILE A 472 12.69 -19.11 13.82
C ILE A 472 13.96 -19.46 14.57
N HIS A 473 14.58 -18.49 15.24
CA HIS A 473 15.74 -18.69 16.10
C HIS A 473 15.34 -18.58 17.56
N LEU A 474 15.64 -19.61 18.35
CA LEU A 474 15.31 -19.66 19.76
C LEU A 474 16.52 -19.26 20.59
N ARG A 475 16.35 -18.25 21.47
CA ARG A 475 17.38 -17.86 22.44
C ARG A 475 17.64 -19.00 23.40
N PHE A 476 18.91 -19.30 23.61
CA PHE A 476 19.37 -20.29 24.58
C PHE A 476 20.18 -19.59 25.67
N ALA A 477 19.75 -19.75 26.93
CA ALA A 477 20.45 -19.20 28.08
C ALA A 477 21.77 -19.95 28.34
N ALA A 478 22.88 -19.22 28.49
CA ALA A 478 24.15 -19.81 28.85
C ALA A 478 24.05 -20.59 30.18
N GLY A 479 24.59 -21.81 30.19
CA GLY A 479 24.54 -22.70 31.36
C GLY A 479 23.20 -23.38 31.63
N ALA A 480 22.19 -23.22 30.76
CA ALA A 480 20.93 -23.95 30.91
C ALA A 480 21.14 -25.48 30.79
N THR A 481 20.48 -26.23 31.67
CA THR A 481 20.60 -27.70 31.73
C THR A 481 19.31 -28.44 31.35
N ASN A 482 18.18 -27.73 31.29
CA ASN A 482 16.89 -28.31 30.95
C ASN A 482 16.74 -28.41 29.41
N TYR A 483 17.38 -29.40 28.79
CA TYR A 483 17.31 -29.57 27.33
C TYR A 483 15.95 -30.09 26.85
N GLN A 484 15.20 -30.79 27.71
CA GLN A 484 13.88 -31.31 27.39
C GLN A 484 12.90 -30.19 27.02
N MET A 485 12.94 -29.04 27.72
CA MET A 485 12.04 -27.92 27.42
C MET A 485 12.20 -27.38 25.99
N TYR A 486 13.41 -27.42 25.43
CA TYR A 486 13.68 -26.95 24.08
C TYR A 486 13.23 -28.00 23.05
N ALA A 487 13.40 -29.28 23.37
CA ALA A 487 12.89 -30.37 22.54
C ALA A 487 11.35 -30.35 22.45
N ASP A 488 10.68 -30.12 23.57
CA ASP A 488 9.22 -30.00 23.64
C ASP A 488 8.71 -28.80 22.83
N LEU A 489 9.37 -27.65 22.97
CA LEU A 489 9.05 -26.45 22.19
C LEU A 489 9.26 -26.66 20.68
N ILE A 490 10.34 -27.35 20.28
CA ILE A 490 10.57 -27.74 18.89
C ILE A 490 9.41 -28.60 18.39
N ALA A 491 8.95 -29.58 19.17
CA ALA A 491 7.82 -30.42 18.79
C ALA A 491 6.52 -29.61 18.62
N LEU A 492 6.26 -28.63 19.48
CA LEU A 492 5.13 -27.72 19.36
C LEU A 492 5.21 -26.86 18.08
N LEU A 493 6.38 -26.27 17.79
CA LEU A 493 6.60 -25.49 16.57
C LEU A 493 6.44 -26.34 15.31
N ARG A 494 6.90 -27.59 15.32
CA ARG A 494 6.74 -28.56 14.22
C ARG A 494 5.27 -28.96 14.03
N THR A 495 4.52 -29.07 15.12
CA THR A 495 3.07 -29.33 15.05
C THR A 495 2.34 -28.13 14.45
N ALA A 496 2.76 -26.92 14.82
CA ALA A 496 2.18 -25.66 14.37
C ALA A 496 2.45 -25.33 12.89
N TYR A 497 3.66 -25.60 12.38
CA TYR A 497 4.12 -25.14 11.05
C TYR A 497 4.57 -26.24 10.10
N GLY A 498 4.59 -27.50 10.56
CA GLY A 498 5.04 -28.63 9.76
C GLY A 498 6.57 -28.81 9.74
N SER A 499 7.00 -29.75 8.90
CA SER A 499 8.41 -30.21 8.83
C SER A 499 9.34 -29.27 8.06
N THR A 500 8.80 -28.31 7.31
CA THR A 500 9.58 -27.39 6.47
C THR A 500 10.15 -26.20 7.24
N LEU A 501 9.58 -25.86 8.41
CA LEU A 501 10.05 -24.76 9.26
C LEU A 501 11.54 -24.96 9.62
N LYS A 502 12.36 -23.93 9.47
CA LYS A 502 13.74 -23.95 9.97
C LYS A 502 13.77 -23.45 11.41
N ILE A 503 14.46 -24.17 12.29
CA ILE A 503 14.58 -23.78 13.70
C ILE A 503 16.07 -23.62 14.01
N GLY A 504 16.43 -22.39 14.35
CA GLY A 504 17.79 -21.99 14.68
C GLY A 504 18.06 -22.02 16.18
N PHE A 505 19.25 -22.51 16.53
CA PHE A 505 19.82 -22.36 17.86
C PHE A 505 20.53 -21.02 17.95
N HIS A 506 20.18 -20.22 18.95
CA HIS A 506 20.74 -18.88 19.16
C HIS A 506 21.29 -18.79 20.60
N PRO A 507 22.56 -19.18 20.84
CA PRO A 507 23.15 -19.15 22.16
C PRO A 507 23.35 -17.71 22.64
N ASP A 508 23.22 -17.51 23.94
CA ASP A 508 23.73 -16.31 24.60
C ASP A 508 25.26 -16.29 24.54
N ASN A 509 25.78 -15.57 23.55
CA ASN A 509 27.21 -15.43 23.26
C ASN A 509 27.76 -14.05 23.66
N SER A 510 27.09 -13.38 24.60
CA SER A 510 27.49 -12.06 25.11
C SER A 510 28.82 -12.08 25.88
N ASN A 511 29.47 -10.92 25.98
CA ASN A 511 30.74 -10.74 26.71
C ASN A 511 30.62 -10.91 28.24
N SER A 512 29.41 -11.15 28.76
CA SER A 512 29.17 -11.43 30.17
C SER A 512 28.78 -12.89 30.42
N SER A 513 28.57 -13.69 29.36
CA SER A 513 28.02 -15.04 29.50
C SER A 513 29.06 -16.17 29.53
N CYS A 514 30.34 -15.88 29.22
CA CYS A 514 31.38 -16.90 29.04
C CYS A 514 31.58 -17.82 30.25
N THR A 515 31.43 -17.27 31.47
CA THR A 515 31.57 -18.04 32.72
C THR A 515 30.44 -19.04 32.91
N PHE A 516 29.23 -18.75 32.43
CA PHE A 516 28.09 -19.69 32.46
C PHE A 516 28.27 -20.84 31.47
N TRP A 517 29.11 -20.65 30.44
CA TRP A 517 29.57 -21.73 29.56
C TRP A 517 30.76 -22.52 30.14
N GLY A 518 31.27 -22.15 31.33
CA GLY A 518 32.46 -22.76 31.93
C GLY A 518 33.78 -22.29 31.30
N CYS A 519 33.76 -21.21 30.52
CA CYS A 519 34.91 -20.71 29.77
C CYS A 519 35.52 -19.50 30.50
N THR A 520 36.68 -19.68 31.13
CA THR A 520 37.32 -18.66 32.01
C THR A 520 38.73 -18.24 31.55
N ALA A 521 39.16 -18.67 30.37
CA ALA A 521 40.54 -18.51 29.88
C ALA A 521 40.78 -17.15 29.20
N GLY A 522 41.03 -16.12 30.01
CA GLY A 522 41.12 -14.72 29.56
C GLY A 522 39.82 -14.00 29.89
N ASP A 523 39.92 -12.71 30.20
CA ASP A 523 38.75 -11.89 30.53
C ASP A 523 37.64 -12.17 29.50
N CYS A 524 36.39 -12.19 29.94
CA CYS A 524 35.17 -12.43 29.18
C CYS A 524 34.97 -11.44 27.99
N ALA A 525 36.01 -10.69 27.64
CA ALA A 525 36.12 -9.86 26.47
C ALA A 525 36.12 -10.71 25.17
N PRO A 526 35.44 -10.24 24.12
CA PRO A 526 35.40 -10.89 22.81
C PRO A 526 36.77 -10.99 22.10
N THR A 527 37.85 -10.51 22.73
CA THR A 527 39.21 -10.43 22.17
C THR A 527 40.13 -11.57 22.59
N SER A 528 39.65 -12.56 23.35
CA SER A 528 40.38 -13.81 23.61
C SER A 528 39.90 -14.91 22.67
N PRO A 529 40.66 -15.27 21.62
CA PRO A 529 40.29 -16.35 20.70
C PRO A 529 40.03 -17.69 21.41
N ALA A 530 40.70 -17.94 22.54
CA ALA A 530 40.54 -19.16 23.32
C ALA A 530 39.21 -19.19 24.09
N THR A 531 38.79 -18.08 24.71
CA THR A 531 37.48 -17.98 25.39
C THR A 531 36.35 -18.12 24.37
N TRP A 532 36.47 -17.45 23.23
CA TRP A 532 35.44 -17.49 22.18
C TRP A 532 35.27 -18.89 21.60
N GLN A 533 36.37 -19.58 21.28
CA GLN A 533 36.31 -20.95 20.78
C GLN A 533 35.64 -21.88 21.81
N CYS A 534 35.95 -21.72 23.09
CA CYS A 534 35.32 -22.49 24.17
C CYS A 534 33.79 -22.26 24.23
N VAL A 535 33.33 -21.01 24.14
CA VAL A 535 31.89 -20.67 24.15
C VAL A 535 31.18 -21.30 22.95
N LEU A 536 31.79 -21.22 21.77
CA LEU A 536 31.25 -21.83 20.56
C LEU A 536 31.15 -23.35 20.67
N ASP A 537 32.21 -24.02 21.15
CA ASP A 537 32.24 -25.48 21.31
C ASP A 537 31.16 -25.97 22.29
N ASN A 538 31.00 -25.29 23.44
CA ASN A 538 29.97 -25.63 24.43
C ASN A 538 28.55 -25.33 23.91
N SER A 539 28.38 -24.27 23.13
CA SER A 539 27.10 -23.95 22.48
C SER A 539 26.68 -25.02 21.48
N ILE A 540 27.62 -25.49 20.66
CA ILE A 540 27.39 -26.59 19.70
C ILE A 540 27.07 -27.89 20.45
N ALA A 541 27.79 -28.18 21.54
CA ALA A 541 27.51 -29.35 22.37
C ALA A 541 26.10 -29.31 22.97
N ALA A 542 25.65 -28.15 23.46
CA ALA A 542 24.29 -27.96 23.97
C ALA A 542 23.22 -28.15 22.87
N MET A 543 23.40 -27.55 21.69
CA MET A 543 22.50 -27.75 20.55
C MET A 543 22.39 -29.23 20.18
N ASN A 544 23.53 -29.93 20.09
CA ASN A 544 23.56 -31.36 19.75
C ASN A 544 22.88 -32.22 20.81
N ALA A 545 23.04 -31.91 22.09
CA ALA A 545 22.37 -32.61 23.18
C ALA A 545 20.84 -32.43 23.12
N ILE A 546 20.36 -31.23 22.76
CA ILE A 546 18.92 -30.99 22.54
C ILE A 546 18.44 -31.77 21.31
N ASN A 547 19.20 -31.78 20.21
CA ASN A 547 18.85 -32.52 19.01
C ASN A 547 18.77 -34.03 19.23
N GLN A 548 19.60 -34.61 20.11
CA GLN A 548 19.48 -36.01 20.49
C GLN A 548 18.13 -36.35 21.14
N ILE A 549 17.49 -35.36 21.79
CA ILE A 549 16.15 -35.50 22.39
C ILE A 549 15.06 -35.21 21.34
N ALA A 550 15.18 -34.09 20.62
CA ALA A 550 14.15 -33.57 19.72
C ALA A 550 14.06 -34.33 18.38
N ASP A 551 15.19 -34.89 17.92
CA ASP A 551 15.33 -35.57 16.63
C ASP A 551 16.38 -36.69 16.72
N PRO A 552 16.10 -37.75 17.51
CA PRO A 552 17.06 -38.84 17.77
C PRO A 552 17.49 -39.61 16.51
N GLN A 553 16.76 -39.46 15.40
CA GLN A 553 17.05 -40.09 14.12
C GLN A 553 17.88 -39.21 13.18
N GLY A 554 18.19 -37.96 13.56
CA GLY A 554 18.96 -37.04 12.72
C GLY A 554 18.25 -36.67 11.43
N SER A 555 16.91 -36.55 11.46
CA SER A 555 16.09 -36.26 10.27
C SER A 555 16.06 -34.78 9.86
N GLY A 556 16.76 -33.91 10.58
CA GLY A 556 16.76 -32.46 10.39
C GLY A 556 15.57 -31.75 11.04
N ARG A 557 14.85 -32.45 11.94
CA ARG A 557 13.65 -31.97 12.63
C ARG A 557 13.94 -31.25 13.95
N GLY A 558 15.15 -31.39 14.50
CA GLY A 558 15.63 -30.59 15.63
C GLY A 558 15.97 -29.14 15.24
N PHE A 559 16.93 -28.55 15.94
CA PHE A 559 17.67 -27.39 15.46
C PHE A 559 18.44 -27.75 14.18
N ASN A 560 18.26 -26.93 13.15
CA ASN A 560 18.87 -27.12 11.84
C ASN A 560 19.54 -25.86 11.29
N ILE A 561 19.61 -24.80 12.11
CA ILE A 561 20.38 -23.59 11.88
C ILE A 561 21.13 -23.26 13.17
N PHE A 562 22.35 -22.74 13.06
CA PHE A 562 23.10 -22.17 14.19
C PHE A 562 23.35 -20.69 13.89
N SER A 563 23.04 -19.82 14.84
CA SER A 563 23.16 -18.36 14.69
C SER A 563 23.88 -17.74 15.86
N ILE A 564 24.62 -16.66 15.62
CA ILE A 564 25.41 -15.93 16.62
C ILE A 564 25.09 -14.43 16.55
N GLU A 565 25.11 -13.72 17.68
CA GLU A 565 24.98 -12.27 17.69
C GLU A 565 26.28 -11.59 17.22
N GLN A 566 26.15 -10.66 16.26
CA GLN A 566 27.29 -9.98 15.60
C GLN A 566 27.85 -8.76 16.34
N SER A 567 27.34 -8.38 17.51
CA SER A 567 27.87 -7.23 18.27
C SER A 567 29.33 -7.42 18.75
N SER A 568 29.99 -8.53 18.39
CA SER A 568 31.40 -8.81 18.67
C SER A 568 32.04 -9.72 17.61
N VAL A 569 31.95 -9.38 16.32
CA VAL A 569 32.76 -10.04 15.27
C VAL A 569 34.18 -9.51 15.30
N GLU A 570 35.15 -10.37 15.65
CA GLU A 570 36.56 -10.18 15.30
C GLU A 570 36.85 -10.70 13.90
N ASP A 571 37.85 -10.09 13.27
CA ASP A 571 38.30 -10.34 11.91
C ASP A 571 38.88 -11.76 11.78
N VAL A 572 38.35 -12.55 10.83
CA VAL A 572 38.67 -13.98 10.63
C VAL A 572 40.03 -14.18 9.93
N SER A 573 40.98 -13.27 10.12
CA SER A 573 42.16 -13.17 9.25
C SER A 573 43.46 -13.78 9.81
N THR A 574 43.49 -14.38 11.02
CA THR A 574 44.77 -14.85 11.59
C THR A 574 44.85 -16.25 12.22
N SER A 575 43.79 -17.09 12.23
CA SER A 575 43.92 -18.46 12.78
C SER A 575 44.14 -19.52 11.69
N PRO A 576 45.16 -20.41 11.79
CA PRO A 576 45.49 -21.40 10.75
C PRO A 576 44.50 -22.57 10.64
N VAL A 577 43.39 -22.57 11.38
CA VAL A 577 42.43 -23.68 11.37
C VAL A 577 41.03 -23.14 11.08
N ASN A 578 40.48 -23.63 9.99
CA ASN A 578 39.24 -23.21 9.33
C ASN A 578 38.01 -23.52 10.21
N SER A 579 37.70 -22.68 11.20
CA SER A 579 36.52 -22.85 12.08
C SER A 579 35.18 -22.83 11.32
N LEU A 580 35.13 -22.14 10.17
CA LEU A 580 33.98 -22.15 9.27
C LEU A 580 33.74 -23.52 8.58
N ALA A 581 34.80 -24.33 8.43
CA ALA A 581 34.68 -25.69 7.89
C ALA A 581 34.11 -26.68 8.92
N ALA A 582 34.30 -26.43 10.23
CA ALA A 582 33.66 -27.21 11.29
C ALA A 582 32.14 -26.97 11.35
N ILE A 583 31.70 -25.73 11.13
CA ILE A 583 30.26 -25.38 11.07
C ILE A 583 29.56 -26.07 9.89
N LYS A 584 30.25 -26.21 8.73
CA LYS A 584 29.72 -26.96 7.58
C LYS A 584 29.68 -28.47 7.78
N GLY A 585 30.51 -29.03 8.67
CA GLY A 585 30.53 -30.46 8.98
C GLY A 585 29.36 -30.94 9.84
N CYS A 586 28.63 -30.04 10.49
CA CYS A 586 27.50 -30.35 11.37
C CYS A 586 26.12 -30.24 10.69
N ILE A 587 26.07 -29.94 9.38
CA ILE A 587 24.83 -29.76 8.58
C ILE A 587 24.63 -30.93 7.58
N ILE A 588 25.29 -32.07 7.79
CA ILE A 588 25.05 -33.32 7.02
C ILE A 588 24.51 -34.39 7.94
#